data_AF-B8J2S9-F1
#
_entry.id   AF-B8J2S9-F1
#
_cell.length_a   1.000
_cell.length_b   1.000
_cell.length_c   1.000
_cell.angle_alpha   90.00
_cell.angle_beta   90.00
_cell.angle_gamma   90.00
#
_symmetry.space_group_name_H-M   'P 1'
#
loop_
_entity.id
_entity.type
_entity.pdbx_description
1 polymer ?
#
loop_
_entity_poly.entity_id
_entity_poly.type
_entity_poly.pdbx_seq_one_letter_code
_entity_poly.pdbx_strand_id
1 'polypeptide(L)'
;MAAQHIEPHLVMADEQGNIYDDERLLMVCRRGAQWGLPRPDELMPLPEESEFFLLPGRQAVGLDPDSGEIVQPEGEAQLAVAAFAAPAHTISAHPAYTSGPGAPLLPLFAYGAVGFARGRFYVCARRVDADQRQVFSRIPRHRIEQGARRLLRDYPGNRLVRHILDNCVARYDCPAARNFALGRYEAPLPTSRACNARCVGCISAQEKDSPVAVTPQCRLAFTPDPREVAEVMHIHAGRESRAPIYSFGQGCEGDPLMNADLLEESIRLFRSGGGAGTVNCNTNASRPQAVARLAEAGLTSMRVSLNSARPVLYERYYRPVDYCLDDVKESIRAARSRGIFVALNLLFFPGITDTEEELDALARMVGENGVSMIQWRNLNIDPEWYFRLMNGGEGSGGGRLEFSPSMGLTQFMKRLKKLCPWLRYGYFNPYVGDRAELEAPAPGDWSMPAPRAKEGALAPGESADGNAGSAAGEPVAGENS
;
A
#
# COMPACT_ATOMS: atom_id res chain seq x y z
N MET A 1 8.32 -24.98 14.75
CA MET A 1 9.55 -25.01 13.92
C MET A 1 10.17 -23.64 13.98
N ALA A 2 11.40 -23.50 14.48
CA ALA A 2 12.12 -22.24 14.40
C ALA A 2 12.20 -21.83 12.93
N ALA A 3 11.89 -20.57 12.60
CA ALA A 3 12.09 -20.06 11.25
C ALA A 3 13.55 -20.33 10.88
N GLN A 4 13.78 -21.11 9.81
CA GLN A 4 15.15 -21.37 9.36
C GLN A 4 15.80 -20.03 9.05
N HIS A 5 16.99 -19.79 9.62
CA HIS A 5 17.79 -18.60 9.29
C HIS A 5 18.08 -18.65 7.78
N ILE A 6 17.64 -17.61 7.06
CA ILE A 6 17.92 -17.45 5.63
C ILE A 6 18.88 -16.27 5.51
N GLU A 7 20.03 -16.54 4.90
CA GLU A 7 21.06 -15.55 4.58
C GLU A 7 21.05 -15.41 3.06
N PRO A 8 20.34 -14.41 2.51
CA PRO A 8 20.34 -14.16 1.09
C PRO A 8 21.63 -13.47 0.66
N HIS A 9 22.18 -13.93 -0.45
CA HIS A 9 23.32 -13.35 -1.12
C HIS A 9 22.90 -12.20 -2.03
N LEU A 10 23.85 -11.31 -2.30
CA LEU A 10 23.68 -10.22 -3.24
C LEU A 10 23.28 -10.76 -4.61
N VAL A 11 22.33 -10.08 -5.24
CA VAL A 11 21.94 -10.32 -6.63
C VAL A 11 22.27 -9.08 -7.45
N MET A 12 22.91 -9.30 -8.59
CA MET A 12 23.33 -8.28 -9.55
C MET A 12 22.99 -8.70 -10.97
N ALA A 13 23.11 -7.77 -11.91
CA ALA A 13 22.90 -8.05 -13.31
C ALA A 13 23.96 -7.41 -14.21
N ASP A 14 24.13 -8.01 -15.39
CA ASP A 14 24.89 -7.40 -16.50
C ASP A 14 24.00 -6.41 -17.28
N GLU A 15 24.60 -5.72 -18.26
CA GLU A 15 23.88 -4.75 -19.10
C GLU A 15 22.81 -5.38 -19.98
N GLN A 16 22.89 -6.69 -20.23
CA GLN A 16 21.90 -7.46 -20.99
C GLN A 16 20.71 -7.90 -20.11
N GLY A 17 20.81 -7.71 -18.80
CA GLY A 17 19.77 -8.07 -17.84
C GLY A 17 19.82 -9.53 -17.39
N ASN A 18 20.91 -10.26 -17.65
CA ASN A 18 21.11 -11.56 -17.02
C ASN A 18 21.43 -11.35 -15.54
N ILE A 19 20.79 -12.15 -14.67
CA ILE A 19 20.86 -12.00 -13.22
C ILE A 19 21.81 -13.06 -12.66
N TYR A 20 22.72 -12.63 -11.78
CA TYR A 20 23.71 -13.46 -11.10
C TYR A 20 23.65 -13.19 -9.59
N ASP A 21 24.08 -14.15 -8.79
CA ASP A 21 24.35 -13.96 -7.36
C ASP A 21 25.86 -13.95 -7.07
N ASP A 22 26.27 -13.18 -6.06
CA ASP A 22 27.63 -13.26 -5.50
C ASP A 22 27.59 -14.01 -4.17
N GLU A 23 27.99 -15.29 -4.20
CA GLU A 23 28.01 -16.16 -3.01
C GLU A 23 28.92 -15.63 -1.88
N ARG A 24 29.83 -14.69 -2.17
CA ARG A 24 30.73 -14.10 -1.16
C ARG A 24 30.08 -12.93 -0.42
N LEU A 25 29.09 -12.27 -1.02
CA LEU A 25 28.49 -11.06 -0.49
C LEU A 25 27.05 -11.29 -0.05
N LEU A 26 26.71 -10.82 1.14
CA LEU A 26 25.34 -10.87 1.65
C LEU A 26 24.52 -9.71 1.08
N MET A 27 23.22 -9.97 0.88
CA MET A 27 22.24 -8.98 0.45
C MET A 27 22.13 -7.83 1.46
N VAL A 28 22.29 -6.60 0.97
CA VAL A 28 22.03 -5.37 1.72
C VAL A 28 20.72 -4.75 1.25
N CYS A 29 19.95 -4.21 2.19
CA CYS A 29 18.71 -3.50 1.91
C CYS A 29 18.71 -2.11 2.54
N ARG A 30 17.82 -1.25 2.03
CA ARG A 30 17.69 0.15 2.41
C ARG A 30 16.31 0.43 2.99
N ARG A 31 16.27 1.16 4.12
CA ARG A 31 15.06 1.73 4.71
C ARG A 31 15.34 3.21 5.02
N GLY A 32 14.75 4.11 4.26
CA GLY A 32 15.07 5.55 4.37
C GLY A 32 16.55 5.82 4.08
N ALA A 33 17.28 6.33 5.07
CA ALA A 33 18.74 6.51 4.99
C ALA A 33 19.56 5.31 5.46
N GLN A 34 18.93 4.33 6.13
CA GLN A 34 19.63 3.23 6.79
C GLN A 34 19.87 2.07 5.82
N TRP A 35 21.10 1.59 5.78
CA TRP A 35 21.50 0.37 5.06
C TRP A 35 21.80 -0.73 6.07
N GLY A 36 21.51 -1.96 5.70
CA GLY A 36 21.84 -3.13 6.51
C GLY A 36 21.23 -4.41 5.98
N LEU A 37 21.45 -5.50 6.70
CA LEU A 37 20.89 -6.80 6.36
C LEU A 37 19.35 -6.82 6.42
N PRO A 38 18.70 -7.70 5.65
CA PRO A 38 17.26 -7.92 5.74
C PRO A 38 16.86 -8.36 7.16
N ARG A 39 15.67 -7.94 7.60
CA ARG A 39 15.12 -8.43 8.87
C ARG A 39 14.57 -9.84 8.62
N PRO A 40 14.92 -10.86 9.43
CA PRO A 40 14.48 -12.23 9.17
C PRO A 40 12.95 -12.41 9.12
N ASP A 41 12.18 -11.62 9.88
CA ASP A 41 10.72 -11.64 9.90
C ASP A 41 10.05 -10.87 8.75
N GLU A 42 10.85 -10.30 7.85
CA GLU A 42 10.40 -9.52 6.70
C GLU A 42 11.03 -9.98 5.38
N LEU A 43 11.57 -11.20 5.37
CA LEU A 43 12.10 -11.87 4.20
C LEU A 43 11.20 -13.03 3.81
N MET A 44 10.81 -13.11 2.55
CA MET A 44 9.97 -14.21 2.03
C MET A 44 10.41 -14.64 0.64
N PRO A 45 10.12 -15.88 0.21
CA PRO A 45 10.34 -16.28 -1.17
C PRO A 45 9.65 -15.31 -2.13
N LEU A 46 10.31 -14.96 -3.23
CA LEU A 46 9.73 -14.09 -4.25
C LEU A 46 8.43 -14.71 -4.79
N PRO A 47 7.29 -13.99 -4.75
CA PRO A 47 6.04 -14.50 -5.32
C PRO A 47 6.18 -14.75 -6.83
N GLU A 48 5.54 -15.80 -7.33
CA GLU A 48 5.66 -16.27 -8.72
C GLU A 48 5.30 -15.21 -9.78
N GLU A 49 4.28 -14.39 -9.53
CA GLU A 49 3.84 -13.31 -10.45
C GLU A 49 4.60 -11.97 -10.22
N SER A 50 5.75 -12.03 -9.56
CA SER A 50 6.63 -10.85 -9.38
C SER A 50 7.53 -10.67 -10.59
N GLU A 51 8.00 -9.45 -10.81
CA GLU A 51 8.89 -9.10 -11.91
C GLU A 51 10.23 -8.59 -11.38
N PHE A 52 11.31 -8.80 -12.14
CA PHE A 52 12.62 -8.22 -11.84
C PHE A 52 12.81 -6.92 -12.62
N PHE A 53 13.45 -5.95 -11.98
CA PHE A 53 13.86 -4.70 -12.62
C PHE A 53 15.36 -4.50 -12.50
N LEU A 54 16.00 -4.32 -13.65
CA LEU A 54 17.33 -3.73 -13.72
C LEU A 54 17.24 -2.26 -13.30
N LEU A 55 18.24 -1.77 -12.56
CA LEU A 55 18.30 -0.38 -12.12
C LEU A 55 19.44 0.36 -12.85
N PRO A 56 19.17 1.01 -14.00
CA PRO A 56 20.21 1.67 -14.78
C PRO A 56 20.97 2.73 -13.99
N GLY A 57 22.29 2.77 -14.17
CA GLY A 57 23.19 3.72 -13.52
C GLY A 57 23.36 3.52 -12.01
N ARG A 58 22.87 2.39 -11.45
CA ARG A 58 22.96 2.07 -10.02
C ARG A 58 23.78 0.79 -9.84
N GLN A 59 24.89 0.92 -9.13
CA GLN A 59 25.80 -0.18 -8.83
C GLN A 59 25.31 -0.96 -7.62
N ALA A 60 25.27 -2.29 -7.75
CA ALA A 60 24.97 -3.20 -6.66
C ALA A 60 25.99 -3.06 -5.53
N VAL A 61 25.55 -3.30 -4.29
CA VAL A 61 26.42 -3.34 -3.11
C VAL A 61 25.99 -4.48 -2.20
N GLY A 62 26.96 -5.19 -1.65
CA GLY A 62 26.75 -6.30 -0.73
C GLY A 62 27.57 -6.13 0.55
N LEU A 63 27.19 -6.84 1.60
CA LEU A 63 27.97 -6.90 2.85
C LEU A 63 28.95 -8.06 2.74
N ASP A 64 30.24 -7.77 2.85
CA ASP A 64 31.25 -8.80 3.02
C ASP A 64 31.19 -9.34 4.47
N PRO A 65 30.89 -10.63 4.67
CA PRO A 65 30.76 -11.21 6.00
C PRO A 65 32.09 -11.28 6.77
N ASP A 66 33.25 -11.28 6.07
CA ASP A 66 34.56 -11.40 6.71
C ASP A 66 35.04 -10.05 7.26
N SER A 67 34.91 -8.98 6.47
CA SER A 67 35.30 -7.62 6.88
C SER A 67 34.19 -6.86 7.62
N GLY A 68 32.92 -7.20 7.38
CA GLY A 68 31.76 -6.46 7.86
C GLY A 68 31.51 -5.14 7.10
N GLU A 69 32.20 -4.91 5.99
CA GLU A 69 32.06 -3.70 5.18
C GLU A 69 31.06 -3.89 4.04
N ILE A 70 30.38 -2.79 3.66
CA ILE A 70 29.53 -2.78 2.47
C ILE A 70 30.40 -2.41 1.27
N VAL A 71 30.54 -3.36 0.34
CA VAL A 71 31.43 -3.26 -0.82
C VAL A 71 30.67 -3.45 -2.13
N GLN A 72 31.27 -3.01 -3.23
CA GLN A 72 30.78 -3.31 -4.57
C GLN A 72 31.23 -4.72 -4.97
N PRO A 73 30.41 -5.49 -5.72
CA PRO A 73 30.83 -6.78 -6.24
C PRO A 73 31.94 -6.62 -7.28
N GLU A 74 32.82 -7.60 -7.34
CA GLU A 74 33.84 -7.70 -8.41
C GLU A 74 33.24 -8.28 -9.69
N GLY A 75 33.86 -7.99 -10.84
CA GLY A 75 33.47 -8.56 -12.14
C GLY A 75 32.64 -7.61 -13.03
N GLU A 76 32.11 -8.16 -14.13
CA GLU A 76 31.41 -7.39 -15.18
C GLU A 76 29.93 -7.09 -14.84
N ALA A 77 29.29 -7.94 -14.05
CA ALA A 77 27.90 -7.74 -13.60
C ALA A 77 27.87 -6.85 -12.34
N GLN A 78 27.62 -5.56 -12.52
CA GLN A 78 27.65 -4.59 -11.42
C GLN A 78 26.32 -3.86 -11.21
N LEU A 79 25.29 -4.11 -12.01
CA LEU A 79 24.03 -3.37 -11.90
C LEU A 79 23.15 -3.91 -10.79
N ALA A 80 22.55 -3.01 -10.04
CA ALA A 80 21.59 -3.35 -9.00
C ALA A 80 20.28 -3.89 -9.61
N VAL A 81 19.70 -4.86 -8.91
CA VAL A 81 18.43 -5.50 -9.27
C VAL A 81 17.40 -5.23 -8.18
N ALA A 82 16.16 -4.97 -8.58
CA ALA A 82 15.00 -4.90 -7.70
C ALA A 82 13.95 -5.95 -8.10
N ALA A 83 13.03 -6.22 -7.19
CA ALA A 83 11.83 -6.98 -7.48
C ALA A 83 10.56 -6.11 -7.32
N PHE A 84 9.67 -6.17 -8.30
CA PHE A 84 8.28 -5.74 -8.17
C PHE A 84 7.48 -6.88 -7.55
N ALA A 85 7.17 -6.77 -6.26
CA ALA A 85 6.39 -7.78 -5.57
C ALA A 85 4.96 -7.84 -6.13
N ALA A 86 4.49 -9.06 -6.43
CA ALA A 86 3.13 -9.29 -6.90
C ALA A 86 2.07 -8.66 -5.96
N PRO A 87 0.88 -8.29 -6.47
CA PRO A 87 -0.23 -7.80 -5.64
C PRO A 87 -0.47 -8.65 -4.40
N ALA A 88 -0.97 -8.02 -3.32
CA ALA A 88 -1.06 -8.59 -1.97
C ALA A 88 0.25 -8.70 -1.17
N HIS A 89 1.37 -8.21 -1.70
CA HIS A 89 2.66 -8.15 -1.00
C HIS A 89 3.15 -6.71 -0.86
N THR A 90 3.48 -6.32 0.37
CA THR A 90 4.04 -5.00 0.68
C THR A 90 5.54 -5.13 0.95
N ILE A 91 6.37 -4.36 0.24
CA ILE A 91 7.82 -4.37 0.43
C ILE A 91 8.18 -3.74 1.77
N SER A 92 9.14 -4.34 2.46
CA SER A 92 9.64 -3.91 3.78
C SER A 92 11.02 -3.25 3.71
N ALA A 93 11.68 -3.30 2.55
CA ALA A 93 12.91 -2.59 2.26
C ALA A 93 13.12 -2.42 0.75
N HIS A 94 13.84 -1.36 0.39
CA HIS A 94 14.31 -1.09 -0.97
C HIS A 94 15.69 -1.72 -1.21
N PRO A 95 16.11 -1.98 -2.46
CA PRO A 95 17.48 -2.39 -2.74
C PRO A 95 18.47 -1.31 -2.27
N ALA A 96 19.63 -1.76 -1.78
CA ALA A 96 20.77 -0.88 -1.54
C ALA A 96 21.65 -0.85 -2.79
N TYR A 97 22.12 0.34 -3.16
CA TYR A 97 22.95 0.55 -4.34
C TYR A 97 23.68 1.90 -4.23
N THR A 98 24.74 2.06 -5.02
CA THR A 98 25.38 3.35 -5.23
C THR A 98 24.96 3.91 -6.59
N SER A 99 24.36 5.11 -6.61
CA SER A 99 23.99 5.80 -7.85
C SER A 99 25.21 6.48 -8.48
N GLY A 100 25.48 6.18 -9.75
CA GLY A 100 26.51 6.86 -10.52
C GLY A 100 26.09 8.25 -11.00
N PRO A 101 27.04 9.09 -11.46
CA PRO A 101 26.72 10.37 -12.08
C PRO A 101 25.77 10.18 -13.28
N GLY A 102 24.65 10.92 -13.29
CA GLY A 102 23.68 10.86 -14.39
C GLY A 102 22.75 9.65 -14.36
N ALA A 103 22.70 8.88 -13.26
CA ALA A 103 21.70 7.81 -13.11
C ALA A 103 20.27 8.35 -13.37
N PRO A 104 19.50 7.75 -14.29
CA PRO A 104 18.18 8.27 -14.66
C PRO A 104 17.20 8.11 -13.50
N LEU A 105 16.15 8.92 -13.44
CA LEU A 105 15.06 8.71 -12.49
C LEU A 105 14.36 7.38 -12.79
N LEU A 106 14.16 6.54 -11.77
CA LEU A 106 13.46 5.27 -11.96
C LEU A 106 11.96 5.50 -12.28
N PRO A 107 11.35 4.69 -13.17
CA PRO A 107 9.92 4.77 -13.44
C PRO A 107 9.03 4.55 -12.19
N LEU A 108 7.74 4.86 -12.28
CA LEU A 108 6.80 4.73 -11.16
C LEU A 108 6.40 3.27 -10.88
N PHE A 109 7.31 2.50 -10.29
CA PHE A 109 7.10 1.16 -9.78
C PHE A 109 7.57 1.02 -8.32
N ALA A 110 7.20 -0.07 -7.67
CA ALA A 110 7.73 -0.45 -6.37
C ALA A 110 9.00 -1.26 -6.53
N TYR A 111 10.09 -0.83 -5.88
CA TYR A 111 11.40 -1.46 -5.97
C TYR A 111 11.71 -2.18 -4.66
N GLY A 112 11.43 -3.48 -4.58
CA GLY A 112 11.74 -4.32 -3.42
C GLY A 112 13.18 -4.84 -3.46
N ALA A 113 13.84 -4.88 -2.32
CA ALA A 113 15.15 -5.53 -2.19
C ALA A 113 15.01 -7.03 -2.45
N VAL A 114 15.89 -7.60 -3.28
CA VAL A 114 15.90 -9.02 -3.64
C VAL A 114 17.29 -9.62 -3.46
N GLY A 115 17.34 -10.89 -3.06
CA GLY A 115 18.57 -11.66 -2.91
C GLY A 115 18.33 -13.14 -3.23
N PHE A 116 19.40 -13.93 -3.32
CA PHE A 116 19.32 -15.34 -3.68
C PHE A 116 19.79 -16.23 -2.53
N ALA A 117 19.06 -17.29 -2.23
CA ALA A 117 19.48 -18.28 -1.24
C ALA A 117 18.87 -19.63 -1.56
N ARG A 118 19.65 -20.72 -1.39
CA ARG A 118 19.13 -22.09 -1.48
C ARG A 118 18.34 -22.36 -2.77
N GLY A 119 18.86 -21.90 -3.90
CA GLY A 119 18.30 -22.14 -5.22
C GLY A 119 17.03 -21.36 -5.57
N ARG A 120 16.71 -20.28 -4.83
CA ARG A 120 15.57 -19.40 -5.15
C ARG A 120 15.76 -17.95 -4.70
N PHE A 121 14.99 -17.06 -5.30
CA PHE A 121 14.96 -15.65 -4.93
C PHE A 121 14.11 -15.40 -3.68
N TYR A 122 14.57 -14.47 -2.86
CA TYR A 122 13.90 -13.94 -1.68
C TYR A 122 13.78 -12.43 -1.77
N VAL A 123 12.66 -11.89 -1.31
CA VAL A 123 12.36 -10.46 -1.34
C VAL A 123 12.08 -9.95 0.08
N CYS A 124 12.51 -8.72 0.35
CA CYS A 124 12.11 -7.99 1.54
C CYS A 124 10.66 -7.53 1.40
N ALA A 125 9.73 -8.40 1.77
CA ALA A 125 8.30 -8.11 1.71
C ALA A 125 7.50 -8.95 2.72
N ARG A 126 6.25 -8.56 2.90
CA ARG A 126 5.25 -9.31 3.65
C ARG A 126 4.00 -9.50 2.81
N ARG A 127 3.46 -10.71 2.78
CA ARG A 127 2.09 -10.93 2.28
C ARG A 127 1.09 -10.32 3.26
N VAL A 128 0.36 -9.31 2.81
CA VAL A 128 -0.60 -8.52 3.60
C VAL A 128 -2.05 -8.89 3.31
N ASP A 129 -2.31 -9.65 2.25
CA ASP A 129 -3.64 -10.13 1.89
C ASP A 129 -3.59 -11.57 1.34
N ALA A 130 -4.60 -12.36 1.68
CA ALA A 130 -4.71 -13.74 1.25
C ALA A 130 -5.56 -13.91 -0.02
N ASP A 131 -6.34 -12.89 -0.38
CA ASP A 131 -7.26 -12.92 -1.52
C ASP A 131 -6.51 -13.14 -2.84
N GLN A 132 -7.04 -14.03 -3.67
CA GLN A 132 -6.44 -14.46 -4.94
C GLN A 132 -7.06 -13.76 -6.16
N ARG A 133 -7.86 -12.72 -5.98
CA ARG A 133 -8.60 -12.05 -7.07
C ARG A 133 -7.73 -11.48 -8.18
N GLN A 134 -6.46 -11.15 -7.91
CA GLN A 134 -5.50 -10.67 -8.91
C GLN A 134 -4.43 -11.72 -9.26
N VAL A 135 -4.65 -12.98 -8.87
CA VAL A 135 -3.82 -14.10 -9.35
C VAL A 135 -4.40 -14.57 -10.67
N PHE A 136 -3.58 -14.52 -11.72
CA PHE A 136 -3.97 -14.86 -13.08
C PHE A 136 -3.11 -15.95 -13.72
N SER A 137 -2.02 -16.38 -13.09
CA SER A 137 -1.11 -17.43 -13.59
C SER A 137 -1.82 -18.71 -14.03
N ARG A 138 -2.97 -19.03 -13.42
CA ARG A 138 -3.80 -20.21 -13.74
C ARG A 138 -4.95 -19.94 -14.70
N ILE A 139 -5.03 -18.74 -15.28
CA ILE A 139 -6.11 -18.32 -16.17
C ILE A 139 -5.54 -18.15 -17.57
N PRO A 140 -5.95 -19.00 -18.54
CA PRO A 140 -5.50 -18.85 -19.91
C PRO A 140 -5.85 -17.48 -20.47
N ARG A 141 -4.86 -16.78 -21.04
CA ARG A 141 -5.02 -15.43 -21.62
C ARG A 141 -6.20 -15.33 -22.59
N HIS A 142 -6.41 -16.37 -23.40
CA HIS A 142 -7.53 -16.40 -24.36
C HIS A 142 -8.91 -16.28 -23.72
N ARG A 143 -9.10 -16.70 -22.44
CA ARG A 143 -10.39 -16.55 -21.74
C ARG A 143 -10.69 -15.09 -21.43
N ILE A 144 -9.68 -14.33 -21.02
CA ILE A 144 -9.81 -12.88 -20.77
C ILE A 144 -10.13 -12.18 -22.09
N GLU A 145 -9.40 -12.49 -23.16
CA GLU A 145 -9.61 -11.91 -24.48
C GLU A 145 -11.00 -12.24 -25.05
N GLN A 146 -11.48 -13.47 -24.87
CA GLN A 146 -12.82 -13.87 -25.30
C GLN A 146 -13.92 -13.11 -24.54
N GLY A 147 -13.75 -12.96 -23.22
CA GLY A 147 -14.65 -12.16 -22.39
C GLY A 147 -14.70 -10.69 -22.84
N ALA A 148 -13.52 -10.11 -23.12
CA ALA A 148 -13.43 -8.75 -23.63
C ALA A 148 -14.10 -8.60 -25.01
N ARG A 149 -13.79 -9.48 -25.97
CA ARG A 149 -14.42 -9.45 -27.31
C ARG A 149 -15.93 -9.61 -27.25
N ARG A 150 -16.43 -10.46 -26.35
CA ARG A 150 -17.87 -10.64 -26.15
C ARG A 150 -18.52 -9.34 -25.65
N LEU A 151 -18.00 -8.75 -24.58
CA LEU A 151 -18.53 -7.51 -24.04
C LEU A 151 -18.50 -6.34 -25.04
N LEU A 152 -17.44 -6.21 -25.84
CA LEU A 152 -17.37 -5.19 -26.89
C LEU A 152 -18.44 -5.35 -27.97
N ARG A 153 -18.79 -6.60 -28.34
CA ARG A 153 -19.88 -6.86 -29.29
C ARG A 153 -21.25 -6.66 -28.67
N ASP A 154 -21.43 -7.11 -27.43
CA ASP A 154 -22.74 -7.12 -26.76
C ASP A 154 -23.11 -5.69 -26.30
N TYR A 155 -22.12 -4.81 -26.05
CA TYR A 155 -22.32 -3.41 -25.60
C TYR A 155 -21.54 -2.38 -26.44
N PRO A 156 -21.79 -2.28 -27.76
CA PRO A 156 -20.98 -1.46 -28.67
C PRO A 156 -21.16 0.06 -28.46
N GLY A 157 -22.31 0.46 -27.89
CA GLY A 157 -22.67 1.86 -27.63
C GLY A 157 -22.10 2.44 -26.33
N ASN A 158 -21.57 1.60 -25.44
CA ASN A 158 -21.04 2.06 -24.16
C ASN A 158 -19.53 2.36 -24.28
N ARG A 159 -19.18 3.65 -24.23
CA ARG A 159 -17.79 4.11 -24.36
C ARG A 159 -16.95 3.68 -23.16
N LEU A 160 -17.55 3.54 -21.98
CA LEU A 160 -16.87 3.08 -20.78
C LEU A 160 -16.48 1.60 -20.88
N VAL A 161 -17.38 0.74 -21.35
CA VAL A 161 -17.05 -0.67 -21.66
C VAL A 161 -15.89 -0.73 -22.65
N ARG A 162 -15.97 0.04 -23.74
CA ARG A 162 -14.89 0.12 -24.72
C ARG A 162 -13.56 0.55 -24.10
N HIS A 163 -13.57 1.58 -23.25
CA HIS A 163 -12.37 2.03 -22.56
C HIS A 163 -11.76 0.95 -21.66
N ILE A 164 -12.58 0.29 -20.83
CA ILE A 164 -12.13 -0.76 -19.91
C ILE A 164 -11.47 -1.91 -20.70
N LEU A 165 -12.00 -2.26 -21.87
CA LEU A 165 -11.51 -3.42 -22.61
C LEU A 165 -10.38 -3.10 -23.58
N ASP A 166 -10.48 -2.05 -24.37
CA ASP A 166 -9.46 -1.69 -25.36
C ASP A 166 -8.23 -1.05 -24.72
N ASN A 167 -8.38 -0.37 -23.57
CA ASN A 167 -7.26 0.24 -22.87
C ASN A 167 -6.88 -0.55 -21.62
N CYS A 168 -7.79 -0.69 -20.66
CA CYS A 168 -7.41 -1.25 -19.37
C CYS A 168 -7.05 -2.74 -19.46
N VAL A 169 -7.80 -3.56 -20.21
CA VAL A 169 -7.43 -4.97 -20.46
C VAL A 169 -6.28 -5.06 -21.46
N ALA A 170 -6.45 -4.54 -22.68
CA ALA A 170 -5.53 -4.84 -23.77
C ALA A 170 -4.19 -4.09 -23.71
N ARG A 171 -4.16 -2.86 -23.17
CA ARG A 171 -2.96 -2.01 -23.16
C ARG A 171 -2.26 -1.97 -21.80
N TYR A 172 -3.02 -1.89 -20.70
CA TYR A 172 -2.44 -1.72 -19.36
C TYR A 172 -2.38 -3.02 -18.54
N ASP A 173 -2.98 -4.11 -19.05
CA ASP A 173 -3.14 -5.38 -18.34
C ASP A 173 -3.72 -5.22 -16.91
N CYS A 174 -4.62 -4.25 -16.73
CA CYS A 174 -5.18 -3.87 -15.43
C CYS A 174 -5.94 -5.04 -14.78
N PRO A 175 -5.56 -5.48 -13.56
CA PRO A 175 -6.21 -6.60 -12.88
C PRO A 175 -7.73 -6.45 -12.71
N ALA A 176 -8.22 -5.26 -12.35
CA ALA A 176 -9.66 -5.01 -12.18
C ALA A 176 -10.41 -5.13 -13.52
N ALA A 177 -9.83 -4.61 -14.61
CA ALA A 177 -10.43 -4.70 -15.94
C ALA A 177 -10.47 -6.15 -16.45
N ARG A 178 -9.42 -6.93 -16.19
CA ARG A 178 -9.36 -8.37 -16.49
C ARG A 178 -10.42 -9.14 -15.71
N ASN A 179 -10.65 -8.77 -14.45
CA ASN A 179 -11.71 -9.32 -13.61
C ASN A 179 -13.11 -9.00 -14.14
N PHE A 180 -13.36 -7.78 -14.64
CA PHE A 180 -14.59 -7.44 -15.34
C PHE A 180 -14.78 -8.24 -16.64
N ALA A 181 -13.73 -8.41 -17.44
CA ALA A 181 -13.76 -9.24 -18.64
C ALA A 181 -14.12 -10.71 -18.33
N LEU A 182 -13.65 -11.22 -17.18
CA LEU A 182 -13.96 -12.56 -16.68
C LEU A 182 -15.32 -12.64 -15.96
N GLY A 183 -15.88 -11.52 -15.49
CA GLY A 183 -17.12 -11.48 -14.71
C GLY A 183 -16.92 -11.99 -13.28
N ARG A 184 -15.83 -11.58 -12.62
CA ARG A 184 -15.51 -11.98 -11.25
C ARG A 184 -15.03 -10.82 -10.39
N TYR A 185 -15.22 -10.90 -9.08
CA TYR A 185 -14.72 -9.95 -8.08
C TYR A 185 -15.11 -8.49 -8.32
N GLU A 186 -14.16 -7.65 -8.73
CA GLU A 186 -14.26 -6.19 -8.75
C GLU A 186 -14.26 -5.65 -10.19
N ALA A 187 -15.24 -4.82 -10.51
CA ALA A 187 -15.34 -4.09 -11.76
C ALA A 187 -14.87 -2.63 -11.60
N PRO A 188 -14.01 -2.13 -12.51
CA PRO A 188 -13.54 -0.76 -12.49
C PRO A 188 -14.57 0.19 -13.13
N LEU A 189 -14.77 1.37 -12.53
CA LEU A 189 -15.65 2.43 -13.02
C LEU A 189 -14.86 3.76 -13.19
N PRO A 190 -13.98 3.87 -14.20
CA PRO A 190 -13.26 5.12 -14.43
C PRO A 190 -14.21 6.22 -14.90
N THR A 191 -14.20 7.36 -14.21
CA THR A 191 -15.20 8.43 -14.40
C THR A 191 -14.61 9.84 -14.46
N SER A 192 -13.34 10.04 -14.09
CA SER A 192 -12.78 11.38 -13.93
C SER A 192 -11.58 11.71 -14.82
N ARG A 193 -11.63 12.87 -15.47
CA ARG A 193 -10.51 13.44 -16.22
C ARG A 193 -9.69 14.43 -15.39
N ALA A 194 -10.22 14.85 -14.26
CA ALA A 194 -9.66 15.92 -13.44
C ALA A 194 -9.26 15.39 -12.06
N CYS A 195 -8.28 16.03 -11.44
CA CYS A 195 -7.90 15.78 -10.07
C CYS A 195 -7.48 17.12 -9.47
N ASN A 196 -7.83 17.36 -8.21
CA ASN A 196 -7.37 18.51 -7.44
C ASN A 196 -6.11 18.19 -6.61
N ALA A 197 -5.50 17.02 -6.79
CA ALA A 197 -4.18 16.68 -6.27
C ALA A 197 -3.14 16.65 -7.39
N ARG A 198 -1.96 17.22 -7.14
CA ARG A 198 -0.83 17.21 -8.07
C ARG A 198 0.26 16.27 -7.54
N CYS A 199 -0.14 15.01 -7.32
CA CYS A 199 0.72 14.03 -6.69
C CYS A 199 2.05 13.90 -7.45
N VAL A 200 3.17 13.96 -6.74
CA VAL A 200 4.51 13.84 -7.32
C VAL A 200 4.68 12.55 -8.12
N GLY A 201 4.16 11.44 -7.59
CA GLY A 201 4.13 10.13 -8.25
C GLY A 201 2.80 9.80 -8.93
N CYS A 202 2.10 10.79 -9.51
CA CYS A 202 0.82 10.51 -10.17
C CYS A 202 1.01 9.56 -11.37
N ILE A 203 0.27 8.45 -11.36
CA ILE A 203 0.39 7.36 -12.35
C ILE A 203 -0.42 7.59 -13.63
N SER A 204 -1.22 8.65 -13.68
CA SER A 204 -2.12 8.94 -14.81
C SER A 204 -1.87 10.27 -15.51
N ALA A 205 -1.17 11.20 -14.85
CA ALA A 205 -0.76 12.48 -15.41
C ALA A 205 0.48 13.01 -14.68
N GLN A 206 1.29 13.80 -15.36
CA GLN A 206 2.45 14.48 -14.80
C GLN A 206 2.45 15.94 -15.28
N GLU A 207 3.00 16.85 -14.48
CA GLU A 207 3.24 18.23 -14.90
C GLU A 207 4.29 18.26 -16.04
N LYS A 208 4.28 19.32 -16.86
CA LYS A 208 5.14 19.40 -18.05
C LYS A 208 6.64 19.36 -17.72
N ASP A 209 6.99 19.86 -16.55
CA ASP A 209 8.34 19.95 -15.99
C ASP A 209 8.64 18.84 -14.97
N SER A 210 7.75 17.85 -14.84
CA SER A 210 8.00 16.70 -13.96
C SER A 210 9.21 15.91 -14.46
N PRO A 211 10.11 15.47 -13.56
CA PRO A 211 11.20 14.58 -13.93
C PRO A 211 10.70 13.16 -14.27
N VAL A 212 9.44 12.83 -13.97
CA VAL A 212 8.80 11.58 -14.37
C VAL A 212 8.37 11.68 -15.83
N ALA A 213 9.17 11.08 -16.71
CA ALA A 213 8.95 11.16 -18.16
C ALA A 213 7.72 10.39 -18.66
N VAL A 214 7.37 9.28 -18.01
CA VAL A 214 6.30 8.36 -18.46
C VAL A 214 5.40 7.97 -17.30
N THR A 215 4.10 8.01 -17.55
CA THR A 215 3.07 7.52 -16.62
C THR A 215 2.68 6.08 -16.97
N PRO A 216 2.48 5.19 -15.99
CA PRO A 216 2.08 3.79 -16.25
C PRO A 216 0.73 3.66 -16.97
N GLN A 217 -0.17 4.64 -16.79
CA GLN A 217 -1.49 4.63 -17.42
C GLN A 217 -1.81 6.03 -17.97
N CYS A 218 -2.59 6.12 -19.04
CA CYS A 218 -3.06 7.42 -19.54
C CYS A 218 -4.40 7.78 -18.91
N ARG A 219 -4.56 9.05 -18.52
CA ARG A 219 -5.83 9.57 -18.01
C ARG A 219 -6.95 9.46 -19.05
N LEU A 220 -8.14 9.15 -18.56
CA LEU A 220 -9.38 9.08 -19.33
C LEU A 220 -9.57 10.35 -20.17
N ALA A 221 -9.90 10.17 -21.45
CA ALA A 221 -10.03 11.28 -22.40
C ALA A 221 -11.45 11.87 -22.48
N PHE A 222 -12.44 11.22 -21.86
CA PHE A 222 -13.85 11.61 -21.86
C PHE A 222 -14.45 11.47 -20.46
N THR A 223 -15.63 12.04 -20.25
CA THR A 223 -16.43 11.80 -19.04
C THR A 223 -17.60 10.92 -19.46
N PRO A 224 -17.79 9.73 -18.86
CA PRO A 224 -18.92 8.86 -19.21
C PRO A 224 -20.26 9.48 -18.80
N ASP A 225 -21.36 9.00 -19.37
CA ASP A 225 -22.71 9.29 -18.89
C ASP A 225 -23.05 8.41 -17.67
N PRO A 226 -23.86 8.88 -16.70
CA PRO A 226 -24.29 8.05 -15.57
C PRO A 226 -24.92 6.71 -15.99
N ARG A 227 -25.62 6.67 -17.13
CA ARG A 227 -26.20 5.43 -17.69
C ARG A 227 -25.13 4.47 -18.19
N GLU A 228 -24.04 4.97 -18.78
CA GLU A 228 -22.90 4.13 -19.20
C GLU A 228 -22.26 3.46 -17.99
N VAL A 229 -22.13 4.18 -16.87
CA VAL A 229 -21.59 3.64 -15.61
C VAL A 229 -22.54 2.60 -15.01
N ALA A 230 -23.83 2.94 -14.87
CA ALA A 230 -24.83 2.03 -14.33
C ALA A 230 -24.96 0.75 -15.17
N GLU A 231 -24.83 0.83 -16.50
CA GLU A 231 -24.82 -0.34 -17.37
C GLU A 231 -23.61 -1.25 -17.08
N VAL A 232 -22.40 -0.72 -16.88
CA VAL A 232 -21.24 -1.52 -16.45
C VAL A 232 -21.51 -2.23 -15.12
N MET A 233 -22.13 -1.53 -14.17
CA MET A 233 -22.49 -2.12 -12.88
C MET A 233 -23.50 -3.26 -13.04
N HIS A 234 -24.56 -3.08 -13.83
CA HIS A 234 -25.54 -4.14 -14.10
C HIS A 234 -24.96 -5.32 -14.87
N ILE A 235 -24.08 -5.08 -15.86
CA ILE A 235 -23.35 -6.14 -16.58
C ILE A 235 -22.57 -7.00 -15.59
N HIS A 236 -21.83 -6.38 -14.68
CA HIS A 236 -21.01 -7.10 -13.71
C HIS A 236 -21.88 -7.82 -12.67
N ALA A 237 -22.93 -7.18 -12.17
CA ALA A 237 -23.89 -7.76 -11.22
C ALA A 237 -24.53 -9.05 -11.77
N GLY A 238 -24.83 -9.08 -13.07
CA GLY A 238 -25.39 -10.28 -13.73
C GLY A 238 -24.39 -11.40 -13.97
N ARG A 239 -23.09 -11.18 -13.73
CA ARG A 239 -22.01 -12.14 -14.00
C ARG A 239 -21.25 -12.59 -12.76
N GLU A 240 -21.13 -11.73 -11.75
CA GLU A 240 -20.54 -12.01 -10.44
C GLU A 240 -21.64 -11.94 -9.37
N SER A 241 -22.14 -13.11 -8.93
CA SER A 241 -23.25 -13.21 -7.99
C SER A 241 -22.84 -13.46 -6.53
N ARG A 242 -21.55 -13.74 -6.26
CA ARG A 242 -21.09 -14.14 -4.92
C ARG A 242 -20.69 -12.93 -4.09
N ALA A 243 -19.86 -12.05 -4.65
CA ALA A 243 -19.35 -10.88 -3.93
C ALA A 243 -18.96 -9.75 -4.90
N PRO A 244 -19.91 -9.19 -5.66
CA PRO A 244 -19.60 -8.15 -6.64
C PRO A 244 -19.21 -6.84 -5.96
N ILE A 245 -18.14 -6.24 -6.48
CA ILE A 245 -17.65 -4.92 -6.08
C ILE A 245 -17.59 -4.04 -7.33
N TYR A 246 -18.07 -2.81 -7.23
CA TYR A 246 -18.01 -1.82 -8.30
C TYR A 246 -17.25 -0.60 -7.78
N SER A 247 -16.11 -0.28 -8.39
CA SER A 247 -15.18 0.70 -7.83
C SER A 247 -14.98 1.90 -8.74
N PHE A 248 -15.39 3.07 -8.28
CA PHE A 248 -14.89 4.34 -8.80
C PHE A 248 -13.45 4.55 -8.35
N GLY A 249 -12.67 5.34 -9.09
CA GLY A 249 -11.28 5.67 -8.77
C GLY A 249 -10.30 4.59 -9.23
N GLN A 250 -9.84 4.71 -10.47
CA GLN A 250 -8.95 3.78 -11.16
C GLN A 250 -7.62 4.44 -11.54
N GLY A 251 -6.61 3.61 -11.86
CA GLY A 251 -5.30 4.12 -12.24
C GLY A 251 -5.28 4.95 -13.53
N CYS A 252 -6.31 4.83 -14.37
CA CYS A 252 -6.45 5.55 -15.63
C CYS A 252 -7.31 6.82 -15.51
N GLU A 253 -7.63 7.30 -14.30
CA GLU A 253 -8.43 8.51 -14.10
C GLU A 253 -7.76 9.53 -13.16
N GLY A 254 -8.40 10.68 -13.00
CA GLY A 254 -8.14 11.61 -11.90
C GLY A 254 -8.90 11.20 -10.64
N ASP A 255 -9.33 12.17 -9.82
CA ASP A 255 -10.13 11.85 -8.63
C ASP A 255 -11.63 11.80 -8.97
N PRO A 256 -12.35 10.74 -8.60
CA PRO A 256 -13.78 10.61 -8.92
C PRO A 256 -14.68 11.65 -8.23
N LEU A 257 -14.26 12.26 -7.11
CA LEU A 257 -15.04 13.32 -6.44
C LEU A 257 -15.10 14.62 -7.27
N MET A 258 -14.33 14.73 -8.35
CA MET A 258 -14.47 15.81 -9.33
C MET A 258 -15.78 15.71 -10.13
N ASN A 259 -16.38 14.51 -10.19
CA ASN A 259 -17.63 14.26 -10.89
C ASN A 259 -18.70 13.73 -9.93
N ALA A 260 -18.85 14.35 -8.75
CA ALA A 260 -19.76 13.91 -7.70
C ALA A 260 -21.21 13.69 -8.20
N ASP A 261 -21.75 14.59 -9.03
CA ASP A 261 -23.12 14.48 -9.53
C ASP A 261 -23.31 13.27 -10.47
N LEU A 262 -22.29 12.98 -11.29
CA LEU A 262 -22.27 11.79 -12.15
C LEU A 262 -22.25 10.51 -11.31
N LEU A 263 -21.39 10.45 -10.29
CA LEU A 263 -21.32 9.30 -9.39
C LEU A 263 -22.65 9.11 -8.67
N GLU A 264 -23.20 10.17 -8.10
CA GLU A 264 -24.46 10.18 -7.38
C GLU A 264 -25.60 9.60 -8.23
N GLU A 265 -25.74 10.09 -9.46
CA GLU A 265 -26.76 9.60 -10.40
C GLU A 265 -26.51 8.15 -10.83
N SER A 266 -25.26 7.77 -11.10
CA SER A 266 -24.91 6.39 -11.48
C SER A 266 -25.29 5.40 -10.39
N ILE A 267 -25.02 5.76 -9.12
CA ILE A 267 -25.35 4.92 -7.97
C ILE A 267 -26.87 4.81 -7.82
N ARG A 268 -27.61 5.92 -7.94
CA ARG A 268 -29.08 5.89 -7.87
C ARG A 268 -29.69 5.03 -8.97
N LEU A 269 -29.22 5.18 -10.21
CA LEU A 269 -29.68 4.35 -11.34
C LEU A 269 -29.45 2.87 -11.05
N PHE A 270 -28.25 2.51 -10.60
CA PHE A 270 -27.92 1.12 -10.25
C PHE A 270 -28.80 0.59 -9.11
N ARG A 271 -28.94 1.34 -8.00
CA ARG A 271 -29.70 0.91 -6.81
C ARG A 271 -31.20 0.83 -7.08
N SER A 272 -31.77 1.80 -7.80
CA SER A 272 -33.19 1.79 -8.18
C SER A 272 -33.55 0.64 -9.13
N GLY A 273 -32.59 0.18 -9.93
CA GLY A 273 -32.68 -1.04 -10.73
C GLY A 273 -32.48 -2.35 -9.95
N GLY A 274 -32.47 -2.30 -8.60
CA GLY A 274 -32.26 -3.49 -7.75
C GLY A 274 -30.80 -3.92 -7.63
N GLY A 275 -29.85 -3.05 -7.99
CA GLY A 275 -28.43 -3.32 -7.91
C GLY A 275 -27.95 -3.61 -6.48
N ALA A 276 -27.33 -4.77 -6.30
CA ALA A 276 -26.79 -5.22 -5.02
C ALA A 276 -25.25 -5.36 -5.05
N GLY A 277 -24.66 -5.38 -3.86
CA GLY A 277 -23.23 -5.51 -3.64
C GLY A 277 -22.55 -4.21 -3.23
N THR A 278 -21.22 -4.25 -3.19
CA THR A 278 -20.43 -3.14 -2.70
C THR A 278 -20.18 -2.12 -3.79
N VAL A 279 -20.70 -0.91 -3.60
CA VAL A 279 -20.32 0.26 -4.39
C VAL A 279 -19.22 0.99 -3.62
N ASN A 280 -18.03 1.04 -4.22
CA ASN A 280 -16.83 1.57 -3.61
C ASN A 280 -16.31 2.81 -4.36
N CYS A 281 -15.77 3.77 -3.62
CA CYS A 281 -15.10 4.93 -4.20
C CYS A 281 -13.65 5.02 -3.72
N ASN A 282 -12.68 4.83 -4.61
CA ASN A 282 -11.27 5.10 -4.34
C ASN A 282 -10.98 6.59 -4.62
N THR A 283 -10.51 7.34 -3.64
CA THR A 283 -10.38 8.80 -3.75
C THR A 283 -9.24 9.35 -2.90
N ASN A 284 -8.81 10.58 -3.19
CA ASN A 284 -8.02 11.44 -2.31
C ASN A 284 -8.84 12.02 -1.14
N ALA A 285 -10.18 11.87 -1.16
CA ALA A 285 -11.12 12.33 -0.16
C ALA A 285 -11.09 13.85 0.10
N SER A 286 -10.81 14.63 -0.92
CA SER A 286 -10.68 16.09 -0.84
C SER A 286 -12.01 16.86 -0.69
N ARG A 287 -13.17 16.20 -0.79
CA ARG A 287 -14.49 16.89 -0.82
C ARG A 287 -15.50 16.26 0.14
N PRO A 288 -15.56 16.70 1.41
CA PRO A 288 -16.46 16.12 2.42
C PRO A 288 -17.94 16.15 2.02
N GLN A 289 -18.39 17.26 1.44
CA GLN A 289 -19.79 17.41 1.00
C GLN A 289 -20.16 16.46 -0.13
N ALA A 290 -19.24 16.21 -1.07
CA ALA A 290 -19.47 15.22 -2.13
C ALA A 290 -19.59 13.81 -1.53
N VAL A 291 -18.70 13.46 -0.60
CA VAL A 291 -18.72 12.16 0.10
C VAL A 291 -20.04 11.93 0.84
N ALA A 292 -20.55 12.96 1.53
CA ALA A 292 -21.85 12.90 2.20
C ALA A 292 -23.00 12.55 1.24
N ARG A 293 -23.08 13.24 0.08
CA ARG A 293 -24.10 12.96 -0.94
C ARG A 293 -23.99 11.56 -1.53
N LEU A 294 -22.77 11.10 -1.79
CA LEU A 294 -22.55 9.75 -2.34
C LEU A 294 -22.97 8.66 -1.35
N ALA A 295 -22.73 8.87 -0.06
CA ALA A 295 -23.22 7.97 0.99
C ALA A 295 -24.75 7.90 0.99
N GLU A 296 -25.43 9.04 0.90
CA GLU A 296 -26.90 9.13 0.81
C GLU A 296 -27.47 8.49 -0.47
N ALA A 297 -26.70 8.49 -1.57
CA ALA A 297 -27.07 7.83 -2.82
C ALA A 297 -26.95 6.30 -2.78
N GLY A 298 -26.25 5.72 -1.79
CA GLY A 298 -26.05 4.28 -1.66
C GLY A 298 -24.64 3.78 -1.98
N LEU A 299 -23.63 4.65 -1.89
CA LEU A 299 -22.24 4.23 -1.71
C LEU A 299 -22.15 3.40 -0.42
N THR A 300 -21.31 2.37 -0.38
CA THR A 300 -21.19 1.48 0.79
C THR A 300 -19.76 1.40 1.33
N SER A 301 -18.78 1.67 0.48
CA SER A 301 -17.35 1.64 0.83
C SER A 301 -16.63 2.85 0.24
N MET A 302 -15.63 3.34 0.96
CA MET A 302 -14.72 4.37 0.49
C MET A 302 -13.28 4.01 0.84
N ARG A 303 -12.39 4.13 -0.14
CA ARG A 303 -10.95 3.97 0.03
C ARG A 303 -10.24 5.30 -0.14
N VAL A 304 -9.64 5.81 0.93
CA VAL A 304 -8.91 7.07 0.94
C VAL A 304 -7.42 6.83 0.73
N SER A 305 -6.81 7.45 -0.27
CA SER A 305 -5.38 7.29 -0.55
C SER A 305 -4.56 8.30 0.25
N LEU A 306 -3.49 7.81 0.88
CA LEU A 306 -2.65 8.59 1.79
C LEU A 306 -1.21 8.07 1.74
N ASN A 307 -0.22 8.96 1.68
CA ASN A 307 1.20 8.59 1.82
C ASN A 307 1.69 8.76 3.27
N SER A 308 1.08 9.67 4.02
CA SER A 308 1.42 9.97 5.41
C SER A 308 0.24 10.64 6.11
N ALA A 309 0.06 10.34 7.39
CA ALA A 309 -0.90 11.04 8.25
C ALA A 309 -0.33 12.35 8.85
N ARG A 310 0.91 12.71 8.51
CA ARG A 310 1.56 13.96 8.93
C ARG A 310 1.35 15.02 7.85
N PRO A 311 0.80 16.21 8.18
CA PRO A 311 0.48 17.25 7.19
C PRO A 311 1.62 17.59 6.24
N VAL A 312 2.83 17.81 6.76
CA VAL A 312 3.99 18.21 5.95
C VAL A 312 4.37 17.15 4.91
N LEU A 313 4.39 15.88 5.29
CA LEU A 313 4.72 14.79 4.36
C LEU A 313 3.59 14.53 3.36
N TYR A 314 2.34 14.66 3.82
CA TYR A 314 1.16 14.59 2.97
C TYR A 314 1.22 15.65 1.86
N GLU A 315 1.42 16.91 2.22
CA GLU A 315 1.45 18.04 1.29
C GLU A 315 2.61 17.97 0.30
N ARG A 316 3.80 17.52 0.74
CA ARG A 316 4.96 17.32 -0.14
C ARG A 316 4.69 16.35 -1.28
N TYR A 317 3.93 15.29 -1.01
CA TYR A 317 3.60 14.28 -2.01
C TYR A 317 2.34 14.62 -2.79
N TYR A 318 1.21 14.87 -2.13
CA TYR A 318 -0.10 15.07 -2.77
C TYR A 318 -0.24 16.44 -3.44
N ARG A 319 0.49 17.47 -2.97
CA ARG A 319 0.42 18.85 -3.45
C ARG A 319 -1.03 19.29 -3.70
N PRO A 320 -1.85 19.34 -2.64
CA PRO A 320 -3.28 19.55 -2.77
C PRO A 320 -3.58 20.94 -3.36
N VAL A 321 -4.68 21.05 -4.10
CA VAL A 321 -5.21 22.29 -4.67
C VAL A 321 -6.61 22.48 -4.11
N ASP A 322 -6.82 23.56 -3.35
CA ASP A 322 -8.10 23.92 -2.71
C ASP A 322 -8.62 22.89 -1.69
N TYR A 323 -7.73 22.13 -1.05
CA TYR A 323 -8.04 21.29 0.12
C TYR A 323 -6.77 21.03 0.95
N CYS A 324 -6.93 20.45 2.13
CA CYS A 324 -5.84 20.03 3.00
C CYS A 324 -6.12 18.67 3.67
N LEU A 325 -5.18 18.19 4.51
CA LEU A 325 -5.34 16.91 5.20
C LEU A 325 -6.54 16.90 6.17
N ASP A 326 -6.94 18.04 6.71
CA ASP A 326 -8.12 18.10 7.59
C ASP A 326 -9.43 17.91 6.83
N ASP A 327 -9.52 18.36 5.57
CA ASP A 327 -10.65 18.03 4.69
C ASP A 327 -10.72 16.53 4.42
N VAL A 328 -9.57 15.86 4.31
CA VAL A 328 -9.50 14.40 4.15
C VAL A 328 -10.03 13.69 5.40
N LYS A 329 -9.64 14.13 6.59
CA LYS A 329 -10.20 13.62 7.86
C LYS A 329 -11.71 13.85 7.92
N GLU A 330 -12.18 15.04 7.52
CA GLU A 330 -13.60 15.37 7.55
C GLU A 330 -14.42 14.52 6.57
N SER A 331 -13.89 14.25 5.37
CA SER A 331 -14.50 13.29 4.44
C SER A 331 -14.63 11.89 5.05
N ILE A 332 -13.60 11.43 5.79
CA ILE A 332 -13.66 10.14 6.49
C ILE A 332 -14.76 10.15 7.55
N ARG A 333 -14.85 11.19 8.39
CA ARG A 333 -15.90 11.31 9.40
C ARG A 333 -17.29 11.35 8.75
N ALA A 334 -17.47 12.17 7.72
CA ALA A 334 -18.72 12.31 6.99
C ALA A 334 -19.22 10.98 6.39
N ALA A 335 -18.30 10.17 5.87
CA ALA A 335 -18.59 8.82 5.38
C ALA A 335 -18.94 7.87 6.54
N ARG A 336 -18.12 7.83 7.59
CA ARG A 336 -18.30 6.94 8.75
C ARG A 336 -19.62 7.19 9.46
N SER A 337 -19.99 8.44 9.70
CA SER A 337 -21.26 8.84 10.31
C SER A 337 -22.49 8.45 9.47
N ARG A 338 -22.31 8.12 8.19
CA ARG A 338 -23.37 7.65 7.27
C ARG A 338 -23.30 6.15 6.98
N GLY A 339 -22.55 5.39 7.78
CA GLY A 339 -22.53 3.92 7.67
C GLY A 339 -21.57 3.37 6.60
N ILE A 340 -20.69 4.21 6.03
CA ILE A 340 -19.74 3.77 5.00
C ILE A 340 -18.56 3.02 5.63
N PHE A 341 -18.17 1.90 5.02
CA PHE A 341 -16.90 1.25 5.34
C PHE A 341 -15.74 2.09 4.81
N VAL A 342 -14.84 2.55 5.68
CA VAL A 342 -13.69 3.36 5.25
C VAL A 342 -12.39 2.59 5.38
N ALA A 343 -11.66 2.49 4.28
CA ALA A 343 -10.31 1.96 4.21
C ALA A 343 -9.30 3.06 3.88
N LEU A 344 -8.09 2.99 4.44
CA LEU A 344 -6.95 3.79 3.97
C LEU A 344 -6.11 2.97 2.99
N ASN A 345 -5.89 3.50 1.81
CA ASN A 345 -4.85 3.06 0.87
C ASN A 345 -3.54 3.73 1.26
N LEU A 346 -2.84 3.13 2.23
CA LEU A 346 -1.57 3.64 2.73
C LEU A 346 -0.45 3.29 1.76
N LEU A 347 0.10 4.30 1.10
CA LEU A 347 1.27 4.18 0.22
C LEU A 347 2.53 4.05 1.08
N PHE A 348 2.81 2.81 1.48
CA PHE A 348 3.89 2.47 2.38
C PHE A 348 5.27 2.66 1.73
N PHE A 349 6.15 3.33 2.46
CA PHE A 349 7.55 3.53 2.09
C PHE A 349 8.47 3.15 3.27
N PRO A 350 9.28 2.08 3.15
CA PRO A 350 10.22 1.66 4.18
C PRO A 350 11.22 2.74 4.60
N GLY A 351 11.27 3.04 5.90
CA GLY A 351 12.10 4.08 6.52
C GLY A 351 11.52 5.50 6.46
N ILE A 352 10.27 5.65 6.03
CA ILE A 352 9.49 6.89 6.24
C ILE A 352 8.17 6.55 6.91
N THR A 353 7.39 5.62 6.37
CA THR A 353 6.04 5.30 6.88
C THR A 353 6.08 4.51 8.19
N ASP A 354 7.17 3.81 8.48
CA ASP A 354 7.35 2.92 9.63
C ASP A 354 8.22 3.52 10.75
N THR A 355 8.08 4.82 10.99
CA THR A 355 8.70 5.53 12.13
C THR A 355 7.71 5.72 13.29
N GLU A 356 8.21 6.13 14.45
CA GLU A 356 7.37 6.40 15.64
C GLU A 356 6.34 7.51 15.38
N GLU A 357 6.75 8.58 14.69
CA GLU A 357 5.90 9.74 14.42
C GLU A 357 4.77 9.40 13.45
N GLU A 358 5.04 8.56 12.45
CA GLU A 358 3.99 8.05 11.56
C GLU A 358 3.05 7.09 12.28
N LEU A 359 3.56 6.27 13.21
CA LEU A 359 2.72 5.37 13.99
C LEU A 359 1.71 6.16 14.85
N ASP A 360 2.16 7.20 15.57
CA ASP A 360 1.27 8.06 16.36
C ASP A 360 0.24 8.76 15.46
N ALA A 361 0.71 9.41 14.38
CA ALA A 361 -0.16 10.15 13.47
C ALA A 361 -1.20 9.24 12.80
N LEU A 362 -0.79 8.05 12.35
CA LEU A 362 -1.67 7.09 11.70
C LEU A 362 -2.67 6.48 12.69
N ALA A 363 -2.26 6.19 13.93
CA ALA A 363 -3.16 5.70 14.96
C ALA A 363 -4.27 6.73 15.27
N ARG A 364 -3.93 8.02 15.34
CA ARG A 364 -4.94 9.11 15.47
C ARG A 364 -5.84 9.20 14.26
N MET A 365 -5.25 9.20 13.05
CA MET A 365 -6.01 9.20 11.79
C MET A 365 -7.02 8.07 11.75
N VAL A 366 -6.64 6.88 12.21
CA VAL A 366 -7.50 5.70 12.24
C VAL A 366 -8.55 5.78 13.35
N GLY A 367 -8.11 6.03 14.58
CA GLY A 367 -8.95 6.00 15.78
C GLY A 367 -9.96 7.14 15.83
N GLU A 368 -9.49 8.38 15.72
CA GLU A 368 -10.32 9.58 15.90
C GLU A 368 -11.36 9.76 14.79
N ASN A 369 -11.11 9.18 13.61
CA ASN A 369 -12.01 9.32 12.44
C ASN A 369 -12.78 8.03 12.11
N GLY A 370 -12.52 6.92 12.80
CA GLY A 370 -13.26 5.66 12.65
C GLY A 370 -12.87 4.81 11.44
N VAL A 371 -11.61 4.82 10.99
CA VAL A 371 -11.17 3.98 9.85
C VAL A 371 -11.29 2.49 10.20
N SER A 372 -11.83 1.70 9.28
CA SER A 372 -12.08 0.25 9.48
C SER A 372 -10.96 -0.64 8.94
N MET A 373 -10.18 -0.17 7.97
CA MET A 373 -9.16 -0.99 7.30
C MET A 373 -7.96 -0.19 6.83
N ILE A 374 -6.79 -0.82 6.80
CA ILE A 374 -5.64 -0.37 6.00
C ILE A 374 -5.39 -1.37 4.86
N GLN A 375 -5.38 -0.84 3.65
CA GLN A 375 -4.85 -1.47 2.45
C GLN A 375 -3.38 -1.08 2.31
N TRP A 376 -2.48 -2.02 2.58
CA TRP A 376 -1.03 -1.81 2.56
C TRP A 376 -0.52 -1.82 1.11
N ARG A 377 -0.28 -0.64 0.54
CA ARG A 377 0.21 -0.50 -0.84
C ARG A 377 1.67 -0.15 -0.84
N ASN A 378 2.38 -0.63 -1.84
CA ASN A 378 3.72 -0.10 -2.11
C ASN A 378 3.57 1.29 -2.72
N LEU A 379 4.39 2.24 -2.24
CA LEU A 379 4.56 3.49 -2.96
C LEU A 379 5.43 3.26 -4.20
N ASN A 380 4.85 3.52 -5.36
CA ASN A 380 5.52 3.34 -6.66
C ASN A 380 6.31 4.59 -7.05
N ILE A 381 7.57 4.69 -6.66
CA ILE A 381 8.43 5.85 -6.90
C ILE A 381 9.90 5.47 -6.75
N ASP A 382 10.80 6.23 -7.41
CA ASP A 382 12.24 6.14 -7.16
C ASP A 382 12.56 6.36 -5.66
N PRO A 383 13.19 5.38 -4.98
CA PRO A 383 13.42 5.44 -3.53
C PRO A 383 14.38 6.56 -3.08
N GLU A 384 15.37 6.93 -3.89
CA GLU A 384 16.26 8.06 -3.58
C GLU A 384 15.55 9.39 -3.76
N TRP A 385 14.76 9.52 -4.82
CA TRP A 385 14.02 10.74 -5.09
C TRP A 385 12.95 11.02 -4.03
N TYR A 386 12.12 10.02 -3.69
CA TYR A 386 11.10 10.19 -2.65
C TYR A 386 11.71 10.49 -1.28
N PHE A 387 12.79 9.79 -0.91
CA PHE A 387 13.46 10.05 0.35
C PHE A 387 14.01 11.48 0.44
N ARG A 388 14.66 11.98 -0.63
CA ARG A 388 15.14 13.37 -0.68
C ARG A 388 14.00 14.38 -0.57
N LEU A 389 12.89 14.14 -1.29
CA LEU A 389 11.71 14.99 -1.24
C LEU A 389 11.13 15.06 0.19
N MET A 390 11.03 13.92 0.87
CA MET A 390 10.45 13.82 2.22
C MET A 390 11.40 14.33 3.31
N ASN A 391 12.72 14.18 3.17
CA ASN A 391 13.71 14.68 4.12
C ASN A 391 13.93 16.20 4.01
N GLY A 392 13.44 16.84 2.95
CA GLY A 392 13.54 18.28 2.81
C GLY A 392 14.76 18.74 2.00
N GLY A 393 15.15 17.96 0.97
CA GLY A 393 16.23 18.34 0.04
C GLY A 393 15.89 19.57 -0.82
N GLU A 394 16.85 20.03 -1.63
CA GLU A 394 16.67 21.22 -2.48
C GLU A 394 15.32 21.21 -3.23
N GLY A 395 14.54 22.29 -3.09
CA GLY A 395 13.23 22.45 -3.74
C GLY A 395 12.01 21.94 -2.96
N SER A 396 12.18 21.31 -1.78
CA SER A 396 11.04 20.98 -0.92
C SER A 396 10.63 22.19 -0.06
N GLY A 397 9.37 22.62 -0.15
CA GLY A 397 8.80 23.51 0.86
C GLY A 397 8.78 22.84 2.25
N GLY A 398 9.02 23.61 3.32
CA GLY A 398 8.75 23.17 4.70
C GLY A 398 9.91 22.60 5.52
N GLY A 399 11.18 22.93 5.19
CA GLY A 399 12.35 22.64 6.04
C GLY A 399 12.83 21.18 6.06
N ARG A 400 14.03 20.95 6.61
CA ARG A 400 14.60 19.60 6.73
C ARG A 400 13.86 18.79 7.80
N LEU A 401 13.52 17.53 7.51
CA LEU A 401 12.82 16.64 8.43
C LEU A 401 13.69 15.44 8.75
N GLU A 402 14.10 15.31 10.00
CA GLU A 402 14.75 14.09 10.46
C GLU A 402 13.71 13.00 10.77
N PHE A 403 14.03 11.78 10.38
CA PHE A 403 13.19 10.61 10.62
C PHE A 403 13.81 9.76 11.70
N SER A 404 13.00 9.36 12.68
CA SER A 404 13.38 8.32 13.62
C SER A 404 13.69 7.00 12.88
N PRO A 405 14.50 6.11 13.47
CA PRO A 405 14.80 4.81 12.88
C PRO A 405 13.54 4.02 12.48
N SER A 406 13.62 3.30 11.37
CA SER A 406 12.57 2.37 10.94
C SER A 406 12.39 1.27 11.98
N MET A 407 11.15 1.05 12.44
CA MET A 407 10.82 -0.10 13.27
C MET A 407 10.58 -1.38 12.45
N GLY A 408 10.45 -1.26 11.12
CA GLY A 408 10.07 -2.33 10.21
C GLY A 408 8.55 -2.46 10.07
N LEU A 409 8.11 -2.89 8.89
CA LEU A 409 6.71 -3.12 8.53
C LEU A 409 6.01 -4.06 9.53
N THR A 410 6.63 -5.19 9.89
CA THR A 410 5.98 -6.18 10.77
C THR A 410 5.72 -5.60 12.16
N GLN A 411 6.69 -4.89 12.75
CA GLN A 411 6.50 -4.25 14.06
C GLN A 411 5.54 -3.07 13.98
N PHE A 412 5.60 -2.29 12.91
CA PHE A 412 4.66 -1.18 12.68
C PHE A 412 3.22 -1.67 12.64
N MET A 413 2.92 -2.70 11.83
CA MET A 413 1.61 -3.34 11.77
C MET A 413 1.18 -3.88 13.15
N LYS A 414 2.06 -4.58 13.86
CA LYS A 414 1.74 -5.14 15.19
C LYS A 414 1.37 -4.05 16.20
N ARG A 415 2.14 -2.95 16.23
CA ARG A 415 1.91 -1.86 17.18
C ARG A 415 0.67 -1.06 16.83
N LEU A 416 0.43 -0.80 15.54
CA LEU A 416 -0.79 -0.14 15.09
C LEU A 416 -2.03 -0.97 15.44
N LYS A 417 -2.00 -2.30 15.24
CA LYS A 417 -3.10 -3.20 15.63
C LYS A 417 -3.33 -3.21 17.14
N LYS A 418 -2.29 -3.03 17.96
CA LYS A 418 -2.42 -2.89 19.42
C LYS A 418 -3.13 -1.60 19.81
N LEU A 419 -2.87 -0.49 19.11
CA LEU A 419 -3.52 0.81 19.33
C LEU A 419 -4.95 0.85 18.78
N CYS A 420 -5.19 0.17 17.66
CA CYS A 420 -6.48 0.11 16.96
C CYS A 420 -6.91 -1.36 16.73
N PRO A 421 -7.42 -2.08 17.76
CA PRO A 421 -7.68 -3.53 17.67
C PRO A 421 -8.71 -3.96 16.62
N TRP A 422 -9.66 -3.10 16.25
CA TRP A 422 -10.68 -3.39 15.22
C TRP A 422 -10.11 -3.36 13.79
N LEU A 423 -8.93 -2.77 13.59
CA LEU A 423 -8.42 -2.43 12.26
C LEU A 423 -8.16 -3.66 11.39
N ARG A 424 -8.83 -3.78 10.26
CA ARG A 424 -8.58 -4.85 9.29
C ARG A 424 -7.32 -4.54 8.46
N TYR A 425 -6.52 -5.55 8.17
CA TYR A 425 -5.40 -5.44 7.23
C TYR A 425 -5.71 -6.21 5.96
N GLY A 426 -5.32 -5.62 4.84
CA GLY A 426 -5.42 -6.28 3.55
C GLY A 426 -4.71 -5.50 2.47
N TYR A 427 -5.08 -5.82 1.25
CA TYR A 427 -4.61 -5.20 0.03
C TYR A 427 -5.84 -4.80 -0.79
N PHE A 428 -6.85 -5.64 -0.97
CA PHE A 428 -7.95 -5.31 -1.90
C PHE A 428 -9.14 -4.63 -1.22
N ASN A 429 -10.03 -4.05 -2.04
CA ASN A 429 -11.31 -3.54 -1.56
C ASN A 429 -12.16 -4.71 -1.02
N PRO A 430 -12.67 -4.64 0.22
CA PRO A 430 -13.47 -5.71 0.78
C PRO A 430 -14.88 -5.68 0.19
N TYR A 431 -15.49 -6.86 0.06
CA TYR A 431 -16.94 -6.94 -0.08
C TYR A 431 -17.58 -6.70 1.29
N VAL A 432 -18.48 -5.72 1.36
CA VAL A 432 -19.22 -5.32 2.57
C VAL A 432 -20.74 -5.38 2.35
N GLY A 433 -21.20 -5.96 1.23
CA GLY A 433 -22.62 -6.01 0.88
C GLY A 433 -23.22 -4.62 0.61
N ASP A 434 -24.53 -4.53 0.78
CA ASP A 434 -25.31 -3.29 0.61
C ASP A 434 -25.27 -2.36 1.83
N ARG A 435 -24.85 -2.90 2.98
CA ARG A 435 -24.64 -2.17 4.23
C ARG A 435 -23.43 -2.75 4.94
N ALA A 436 -22.47 -1.89 5.26
CA ALA A 436 -21.26 -2.33 5.93
C ALA A 436 -21.51 -2.62 7.42
N GLU A 437 -20.87 -3.68 7.92
CA GLU A 437 -20.69 -3.89 9.36
C GLU A 437 -19.48 -3.10 9.84
N LEU A 438 -19.65 -2.36 10.93
CA LEU A 438 -18.75 -1.32 11.36
C LEU A 438 -18.27 -1.56 12.79
N GLU A 439 -17.12 -2.20 12.92
CA GLU A 439 -16.46 -2.45 14.21
C GLU A 439 -15.59 -1.27 14.68
N ALA A 440 -15.23 -0.37 13.76
CA ALA A 440 -14.45 0.81 14.09
C ALA A 440 -15.27 1.77 14.98
N PRO A 441 -14.62 2.41 15.98
CA PRO A 441 -15.28 3.38 16.85
C PRO A 441 -15.92 4.50 16.03
N ALA A 442 -16.99 5.11 16.56
CA ALA A 442 -17.54 6.28 15.91
C ALA A 442 -16.52 7.43 15.96
N PRO A 443 -16.55 8.36 14.99
CA PRO A 443 -15.65 9.52 15.00
C PRO A 443 -15.69 10.26 16.34
N GLY A 444 -14.51 10.47 16.94
CA GLY A 444 -14.35 11.13 18.25
C GLY A 444 -14.42 10.21 19.49
N ASP A 445 -14.89 8.97 19.37
CA ASP A 445 -15.04 8.07 20.54
C ASP A 445 -13.72 7.44 21.00
N TRP A 446 -12.72 7.42 20.13
CA TRP A 446 -11.40 6.89 20.45
C TRP A 446 -10.45 8.00 20.89
N SER A 447 -9.63 7.70 21.90
CA SER A 447 -8.50 8.52 22.31
C SER A 447 -7.23 7.68 22.37
N MET A 448 -6.08 8.32 22.10
CA MET A 448 -4.79 7.66 22.17
C MET A 448 -4.57 7.10 23.58
N PRO A 449 -4.33 5.79 23.75
CA PRO A 449 -4.01 5.22 25.05
C PRO A 449 -2.75 5.85 25.63
N ALA A 450 -2.74 6.13 26.94
CA ALA A 450 -1.54 6.59 27.63
C ALA A 450 -0.40 5.55 27.43
N PRO A 451 0.86 5.98 27.30
CA PRO A 451 2.00 5.07 27.29
C PRO A 451 1.94 4.20 28.54
N ARG A 452 1.89 2.87 28.38
CA ARG A 452 1.95 1.98 29.55
C ARG A 452 3.28 2.25 30.27
N ALA A 453 3.21 2.76 31.50
CA ALA A 453 4.35 2.73 32.39
C ALA A 453 4.87 1.28 32.45
N LYS A 454 6.19 1.09 32.43
CA LYS A 454 6.77 -0.24 32.64
C LYS A 454 6.32 -0.72 34.02
N GLU A 455 5.33 -1.60 34.07
CA GLU A 455 5.08 -2.44 35.25
C GLU A 455 6.35 -3.25 35.47
N GLY A 456 7.16 -2.85 36.47
CA GLY A 456 8.44 -3.48 36.79
C GLY A 456 9.65 -2.56 36.99
N ALA A 457 9.49 -1.23 36.98
CA ALA A 457 10.48 -0.37 37.61
C ALA A 457 10.19 -0.32 39.11
N LEU A 458 10.89 -1.15 39.89
CA LEU A 458 10.98 -0.98 41.35
C LEU A 458 11.32 0.48 41.65
N ALA A 459 10.54 1.09 42.52
CA ALA A 459 10.80 2.43 43.02
C ALA A 459 12.21 2.48 43.64
N PRO A 460 13.04 3.49 43.36
CA PRO A 460 14.29 3.67 44.08
C PRO A 460 13.96 4.23 45.46
N GLY A 461 14.00 3.38 46.49
CA GLY A 461 13.88 3.85 47.87
C GLY A 461 13.15 2.93 48.82
N GLU A 462 13.56 1.66 48.94
CA GLU A 462 13.40 0.93 50.20
C GLU A 462 14.76 0.29 50.55
N SER A 463 15.47 0.96 51.46
CA SER A 463 16.67 0.42 52.10
C SER A 463 16.27 -0.76 52.98
N ALA A 464 16.73 -1.96 52.62
CA ALA A 464 16.70 -3.11 53.50
C ALA A 464 17.81 -2.97 54.56
N ASP A 465 17.53 -2.22 55.62
CA ASP A 465 18.29 -2.28 56.86
C ASP A 465 17.31 -2.38 58.03
N GLY A 466 17.40 -3.50 58.74
CA GLY A 466 16.73 -3.69 60.02
C GLY A 466 15.90 -4.97 60.11
N ASN A 467 16.55 -6.11 60.34
CA ASN A 467 16.37 -6.80 61.62
C ASN A 467 17.43 -7.89 61.82
N ALA A 468 18.33 -7.65 62.77
CA ALA A 468 19.14 -8.69 63.39
C ALA A 468 18.36 -9.23 64.61
N GLY A 469 18.19 -10.55 64.70
CA GLY A 469 17.70 -11.16 65.93
C GLY A 469 17.25 -12.61 65.80
N SER A 470 18.19 -13.54 66.08
CA SER A 470 18.00 -14.89 66.66
C SER A 470 17.10 -15.90 65.91
N ALA A 471 17.40 -17.19 65.77
CA ALA A 471 18.28 -18.09 66.51
C ALA A 471 18.68 -19.27 65.60
N ALA A 472 19.86 -19.83 65.88
CA ALA A 472 20.34 -21.10 65.33
C ALA A 472 19.69 -22.30 66.03
N GLY A 473 19.53 -23.42 65.30
CA GLY A 473 19.30 -24.74 65.89
C GLY A 473 18.40 -25.69 65.08
N GLU A 474 18.93 -26.23 63.96
CA GLU A 474 19.04 -27.66 63.56
C GLU A 474 17.93 -28.73 63.86
N PRO A 475 17.86 -29.90 63.17
CA PRO A 475 17.35 -30.05 61.80
C PRO A 475 16.47 -31.32 61.57
N VAL A 476 16.07 -31.53 60.31
CA VAL A 476 15.76 -32.82 59.62
C VAL A 476 14.49 -33.61 59.99
N ALA A 477 13.81 -33.99 58.91
CA ALA A 477 12.66 -34.88 58.80
C ALA A 477 12.94 -36.34 59.18
N GLY A 478 11.90 -37.06 59.65
CA GLY A 478 11.83 -38.51 59.44
C GLY A 478 10.97 -39.30 60.43
N GLU A 479 9.91 -39.87 59.88
CA GLU A 479 9.29 -41.18 60.22
C GLU A 479 8.17 -41.31 61.28
N ASN A 480 7.10 -41.92 60.77
CA ASN A 480 6.21 -42.94 61.34
C ASN A 480 5.02 -42.58 62.25
N SER A 481 3.85 -42.98 61.72
CA SER A 481 2.55 -43.30 62.33
C SER A 481 1.64 -42.14 62.76
#